data_AF-A0A1H2TWG4-F1
#
_entry.id   AF-A0A1H2TWG4-F1
#
_cell.length_a   1.000
_cell.length_b   1.000
_cell.length_c   1.000
_cell.angle_alpha   90.00
_cell.angle_beta   90.00
_cell.angle_gamma   90.00
#
_symmetry.space_group_name_H-M   'P 1'
#
loop_
_entity.id
_entity.type
_entity.pdbx_description
1 polymer ?
#
loop_
_entity_poly.entity_id
_entity_poly.type
_entity_poly.pdbx_seq_one_letter_code
_entity_poly.pdbx_strand_id
1 'polypeptide(L)' 'MLQYTPNDLMGLRDSALLLIGFAGAFRRSEIVALNVEDVEFVREGLVIMLRQSKTDQEGEGRKVAIP' A
#
# COMPACT_ATOMS: atom_id res chain seq x y z
N MET A 1 6.63 -0.15 -17.36
CA MET A 1 6.34 0.89 -16.36
C MET A 1 7.35 0.85 -15.23
N LEU A 2 7.50 -0.27 -14.51
CA LEU A 2 8.51 -0.42 -13.45
C LEU A 2 9.95 -0.50 -13.97
N GLN A 3 10.18 -1.03 -15.17
CA GLN A 3 11.53 -1.05 -15.78
C GLN A 3 12.10 0.35 -16.13
N TYR A 4 11.29 1.40 -15.97
CA TYR A 4 11.67 2.79 -16.26
C TYR A 4 11.75 3.65 -15.01
N THR A 5 11.52 3.09 -13.81
CA THR A 5 11.74 3.85 -12.59
C THR A 5 13.25 4.02 -12.37
N PRO A 6 13.72 5.23 -12.01
CA PRO A 6 15.13 5.47 -11.71
C PRO A 6 15.65 4.51 -10.63
N ASN A 7 16.91 4.10 -10.72
CA ASN A 7 17.53 3.26 -9.68
C ASN A 7 18.02 4.13 -8.50
N ASP A 8 17.08 4.84 -7.88
CA ASP A 8 17.28 5.69 -6.71
C ASP A 8 16.11 5.53 -5.71
N LEU A 9 16.15 6.27 -4.61
CA LEU A 9 15.11 6.19 -3.58
C LEU A 9 13.73 6.63 -4.10
N MET A 10 13.67 7.57 -5.05
CA MET A 10 12.40 8.01 -5.63
C MET A 10 11.80 6.93 -6.52
N GLY A 11 12.61 6.29 -7.36
CA GLY A 11 12.13 5.21 -8.22
C GLY A 11 11.74 3.96 -7.43
N LEU A 12 12.42 3.65 -6.32
CA LEU A 12 11.99 2.59 -5.39
C LEU A 12 10.63 2.91 -4.75
N ARG A 13 10.44 4.15 -4.27
CA ARG A 13 9.15 4.61 -3.72
C ARG A 13 8.05 4.49 -4.77
N ASP A 14 8.26 5.03 -5.96
CA ASP A 14 7.25 5.05 -7.01
C ASP A 14 6.87 3.63 -7.46
N SER A 15 7.86 2.73 -7.52
CA SER A 15 7.63 1.31 -7.79
C SER A 15 6.79 0.66 -6.70
N ALA A 16 7.10 0.91 -5.42
CA ALA A 16 6.34 0.39 -4.29
C ALA A 16 4.89 0.92 -4.27
N LEU A 17 4.70 2.21 -4.49
CA LEU A 17 3.37 2.84 -4.55
C LEU A 17 2.50 2.23 -5.66
N LEU A 18 3.07 2.01 -6.84
CA LEU A 18 2.35 1.39 -7.96
C LEU A 18 2.01 -0.08 -7.68
N LEU A 19 2.97 -0.86 -7.19
CA LEU A 19 2.77 -2.29 -6.91
C LEU A 19 1.74 -2.52 -5.80
N ILE A 20 1.90 -1.84 -4.66
CA ILE A 20 1.00 -1.99 -3.52
C ILE A 20 -0.39 -1.45 -3.85
N GLY A 21 -0.47 -0.29 -4.50
CA GLY A 21 -1.74 0.29 -4.92
C GLY A 21 -2.53 -0.61 -5.87
N PHE A 22 -1.84 -1.24 -6.82
CA PHE A 22 -2.43 -2.18 -7.74
C PHE A 22 -2.86 -3.49 -7.05
N ALA A 23 -1.95 -4.15 -6.33
CA ALA A 23 -2.20 -5.44 -5.71
C ALA A 23 -3.28 -5.38 -4.61
N GLY A 24 -3.34 -4.28 -3.86
CA GLY A 24 -4.32 -4.06 -2.80
C GLY A 24 -5.64 -3.45 -3.26
N ALA A 25 -5.75 -3.06 -4.54
CA ALA A 25 -6.84 -2.24 -5.07
C ALA A 25 -7.11 -0.98 -4.23
N PHE A 26 -6.04 -0.31 -3.80
CA PHE A 26 -6.14 0.86 -2.93
C PHE A 26 -6.47 2.12 -3.73
N ARG A 27 -7.23 3.01 -3.09
CA ARG A 27 -7.45 4.36 -3.60
C ARG A 27 -6.23 5.23 -3.30
N ARG A 28 -6.01 6.26 -4.12
CA ARG A 28 -4.93 7.25 -3.90
C ARG A 28 -4.91 7.81 -2.48
N SER A 29 -6.07 8.15 -1.92
CA SER A 29 -6.18 8.69 -0.55
C SER A 29 -5.82 7.68 0.53
N GLU A 30 -6.05 6.39 0.28
CA GLU A 30 -5.70 5.31 1.21
C GLU A 30 -4.17 5.14 1.22
N ILE A 31 -3.53 5.13 0.04
CA ILE A 31 -2.06 5.02 -0.08
C ILE A 31 -1.34 6.20 0.59
N VAL A 32 -1.83 7.43 0.40
CA VAL A 32 -1.22 8.64 0.98
C VAL A 32 -1.35 8.68 2.51
N ALA A 33 -2.31 7.95 3.08
CA ALA A 33 -2.54 7.89 4.53
C ALA A 33 -1.78 6.75 5.23
N LEU A 34 -1.12 5.85 4.48
CA LEU A 34 -0.36 4.73 5.05
C LEU A 34 0.89 5.23 5.78
N ASN A 35 1.14 4.66 6.95
CA ASN A 35 2.40 4.78 7.67
C ASN A 35 3.16 3.44 7.62
N VAL A 36 4.44 3.46 7.98
CA VAL A 36 5.27 2.26 7.98
C VAL A 36 4.75 1.23 8.98
N GLU A 37 4.20 1.69 10.11
CA GLU A 37 3.64 0.83 11.17
C GLU A 37 2.37 0.11 10.73
N ASP A 38 1.75 0.54 9.62
CA ASP A 38 0.56 -0.11 9.05
C ASP A 38 0.94 -1.33 8.20
N VAL A 39 2.24 -1.60 7.98
CA VAL A 39 2.74 -2.68 7.13
C VAL A 39 3.38 -3.78 7.97
N GLU A 40 2.81 -4.98 7.89
CA GLU A 40 3.34 -6.19 8.51
C GLU A 40 3.91 -7.12 7.44
N PHE A 41 5.20 -7.45 7.53
CA PHE A 41 5.82 -8.43 6.65
C PHE A 41 5.57 -9.84 7.19
N VAL A 42 4.97 -10.69 6.36
CA VAL A 42 4.67 -12.09 6.67
C VAL A 42 5.40 -13.01 5.67
N ARG A 43 5.37 -14.32 5.91
CA ARG A 43 6.09 -15.27 5.04
C ARG A 43 5.57 -15.26 3.61
N GLU A 44 4.28 -15.03 3.43
CA GLU A 44 3.56 -15.06 2.18
C GLU A 44 3.57 -13.73 1.42
N GLY A 45 4.15 -12.67 2.00
CA GLY A 45 4.14 -11.32 1.43
C GLY A 45 3.98 -10.26 2.51
N LEU A 46 2.98 -9.40 2.37
CA LEU A 46 2.71 -8.30 3.31
C LEU A 46 1.22 -8.16 3.63
N VAL A 47 0.94 -7.75 4.86
CA VAL A 47 -0.40 -7.42 5.34
C VAL A 47 -0.43 -5.94 5.70
N ILE A 48 -1.34 -5.19 5.08
CA ILE A 48 -1.47 -3.76 5.29
C ILE A 48 -2.75 -3.46 6.07
N MET A 49 -2.64 -2.71 7.15
CA MET A 49 -3.77 -2.14 7.90
C MET A 49 -4.23 -0.83 7.25
N LEU A 50 -5.38 -0.85 6.60
CA LEU A 50 -6.06 0.36 6.15
C LEU A 50 -6.93 0.90 7.28
N ARG A 51 -6.53 1.99 7.91
CA ARG A 51 -7.27 2.60 9.04
C ARG A 51 -8.57 3.28 8.65
N GLN A 52 -8.64 3.79 7.42
CA GLN A 52 -9.82 4.49 6.90
C GLN A 52 -9.96 4.21 5.41
N SER A 53 -11.19 4.00 4.96
CA SER A 53 -11.50 3.90 3.54
C SER A 53 -12.73 4.73 3.21
N LYS A 54 -12.90 5.10 1.94
CA LYS A 54 -14.08 5.88 1.51
C LYS A 54 -15.41 5.21 1.88
N THR A 55 -15.44 3.88 1.86
CA THR A 55 -16.63 3.07 2.16
C THR A 55 -16.74 2.69 3.64
N ASP A 56 -15.71 2.96 4.42
CA ASP A 56 -15.66 2.71 5.85
C ASP A 56 -15.94 4.02 6.59
N GLN A 57 -17.24 4.34 6.69
CA GLN A 57 -17.69 5.56 7.35
C GLN A 57 -17.56 5.49 8.88
N GLU A 58 -17.49 4.28 9.44
CA GLU A 58 -17.36 4.04 10.88
C GLU A 58 -15.89 4.03 11.33
N GLY A 59 -14.95 3.83 10.41
CA GLY A 59 -13.51 3.88 10.68
C GLY A 59 -12.97 2.61 11.35
N GLU A 60 -13.63 1.48 11.14
CA GLU A 60 -13.22 0.18 11.67
C GLU A 60 -11.87 -0.27 11.09
N GLY A 61 -11.56 0.20 9.88
CA GLY A 61 -10.40 -0.21 9.13
C GLY A 61 -10.48 -1.66 8.64
N ARG A 62 -9.49 -2.08 7.86
CA ARG A 62 -9.38 -3.47 7.40
C ARG A 62 -7.94 -3.87 7.11
N LYS A 63 -7.64 -5.16 7.27
CA LYS A 63 -6.39 -5.75 6.80
C LYS A 63 -6.51 -6.20 5.36
N VAL A 64 -5.49 -5.92 4.55
CA VAL A 64 -5.40 -6.36 3.15
C VAL A 64 -4.09 -7.11 2.95
N ALA A 65 -4.18 -8.35 2.49
CA ALA A 65 -3.01 -9.17 2.15
C ALA A 65 -2.55 -8.85 0.73
N ILE A 66 -1.23 -8.72 0.56
CA ILE A 66 -0.54 -8.42 -0.67
C ILE A 66 0.53 -9.51 -0.88
N PRO A 67 0.52 -10.24 -2.01
CA PRO A 67 1.51 -11.27 -2.32
C PRO A 67 2.92 -10.72 -2.59
#